data_AF-A0A9D9UYU4-F1
#
_entry.id   AF-A0A9D9UYU4-F1
#
_cell.length_a   1.000
_cell.length_b   1.000
_cell.length_c   1.000
_cell.angle_alpha   90.00
_cell.angle_beta   90.00
_cell.angle_gamma   90.00
#
_symmetry.space_group_name_H-M   'P 1'
#
loop_
_entity.id
_entity.type
_entity.pdbx_description
1 polymer ?
#
loop_
_entity_poly.entity_id
_entity_poly.type
_entity_poly.pdbx_seq_one_letter_code
_entity_poly.pdbx_strand_id
1 'polypeptide(L)'
;MDEVQNLDEKCPKCQSPLVMATTRSGKKLKRCSTNVWNAETRSSTGCDYVEWQKGATEQTDEDCPKCGSKLVIYTSASGKKLKKCSTNSWNRETKSSEGCDYVQWL
;
A
#
# COMPACT_ATOMS: atom_id res chain seq x y z
N MET A 1 7.61 -20.84 0.40
CA MET A 1 6.57 -21.09 -0.62
C MET A 1 5.84 -19.77 -0.84
N ASP A 2 5.96 -19.16 -2.01
CA ASP A 2 5.21 -17.96 -2.38
C ASP A 2 3.75 -18.35 -2.63
N GLU A 3 2.88 -18.13 -1.64
CA GLU A 3 1.45 -18.38 -1.79
C GLU A 3 0.84 -17.31 -2.71
N VAL A 4 0.62 -17.69 -3.97
CA VAL A 4 -0.01 -16.85 -4.99
C VAL A 4 -1.52 -17.04 -4.88
N GLN A 5 -2.22 -16.06 -4.32
CA GLN A 5 -3.68 -16.10 -4.22
C GLN A 5 -4.28 -15.57 -5.53
N ASN A 6 -5.03 -16.41 -6.25
CA ASN A 6 -5.78 -15.97 -7.43
C ASN A 6 -6.94 -15.07 -6.99
N LEU A 7 -7.13 -13.95 -7.67
CA LEU A 7 -8.29 -13.06 -7.52
C LEU A 7 -9.26 -13.31 -8.69
N ASP A 8 -10.56 -13.22 -8.40
CA ASP A 8 -11.63 -13.27 -9.42
C ASP A 8 -11.65 -12.02 -10.33
N GLU A 9 -10.82 -11.03 -10.02
CA GLU A 9 -10.68 -9.79 -10.77
C GLU A 9 -9.85 -10.01 -12.04
N LYS A 10 -10.38 -9.62 -13.20
CA LYS A 10 -9.69 -9.71 -14.49
C LYS A 10 -8.81 -8.48 -14.69
N CYS A 11 -7.63 -8.70 -15.27
CA CYS A 11 -6.76 -7.60 -15.62
C CYS A 11 -7.37 -6.74 -16.74
N PRO A 12 -7.33 -5.40 -16.62
CA PRO A 12 -7.87 -4.50 -17.64
C PRO A 12 -7.08 -4.49 -18.97
N LYS A 13 -5.86 -5.01 -18.99
CA LYS A 13 -5.01 -5.08 -20.21
C LYS A 13 -5.11 -6.44 -20.93
N CYS A 14 -5.04 -7.54 -20.18
CA CYS A 14 -4.91 -8.90 -20.71
C CYS A 14 -6.22 -9.71 -20.58
N GLN A 15 -7.22 -9.25 -19.81
CA GLN A 15 -8.41 -10.01 -19.36
C GLN A 15 -8.13 -11.33 -18.60
N SER A 16 -6.86 -11.72 -18.47
CA SER A 16 -6.40 -12.84 -17.64
C SER A 16 -6.63 -12.55 -16.15
N PRO A 17 -6.72 -13.60 -15.30
CA PRO A 17 -6.95 -13.42 -13.88
C PRO A 17 -5.79 -12.67 -13.20
N LEU A 18 -6.13 -11.83 -12.22
CA LEU A 18 -5.15 -11.19 -11.35
C LEU A 18 -4.74 -12.12 -10.23
N VAL A 19 -3.50 -12.00 -9.78
CA VAL A 19 -2.97 -12.75 -8.64
C VAL A 19 -2.37 -11.80 -7.62
N MET A 20 -2.63 -12.05 -6.34
CA MET A 20 -1.98 -11.36 -5.24
C MET A 20 -0.64 -12.05 -4.94
N ALA A 21 0.43 -11.26 -5.01
CA ALA A 21 1.78 -11.68 -4.72
C ALA A 21 2.38 -10.78 -3.63
N THR A 22 3.20 -11.36 -2.77
CA THR A 22 3.94 -10.63 -1.75
C THR A 22 5.41 -10.61 -2.15
N THR A 23 6.01 -9.42 -2.21
CA THR A 23 7.45 -9.29 -2.48
C THR A 23 8.28 -9.78 -1.30
N ARG A 24 9.57 -10.07 -1.52
CA ARG A 24 10.54 -10.38 -0.45
C ARG A 24 10.56 -9.33 0.68
N SER A 25 10.25 -8.07 0.38
CA SER A 25 10.19 -6.98 1.35
C SER A 25 8.84 -6.90 2.10
N GLY A 26 7.95 -7.89 1.95
CA GLY A 26 6.65 -7.96 2.61
C GLY A 26 5.58 -7.03 2.02
N LYS A 27 5.85 -6.37 0.89
CA LYS A 27 4.85 -5.52 0.21
C LYS A 27 3.93 -6.40 -0.65
N LYS A 28 2.62 -6.22 -0.49
CA LYS A 28 1.59 -6.90 -1.29
C LYS A 28 1.31 -6.13 -2.58
N LEU A 29 1.21 -6.86 -3.70
CA LEU A 29 0.80 -6.35 -5.00
C LEU A 29 -0.17 -7.30 -5.69
N LYS A 30 -1.05 -6.77 -6.53
CA LYS A 30 -1.81 -7.53 -7.53
C LYS A 30 -1.07 -7.46 -8.86
N ARG A 31 -0.87 -8.58 -9.55
CA ARG A 31 -0.30 -8.62 -10.91
C ARG A 31 -1.12 -9.49 -11.85
N CYS A 32 -1.07 -9.25 -13.17
CA CYS A 32 -1.67 -10.20 -14.15
C CYS A 32 -0.98 -11.56 -13.98
N SER A 33 -1.75 -12.65 -13.99
CA SER A 33 -1.24 -14.03 -13.93
C SER A 33 -0.21 -14.34 -15.02
N THR A 34 -0.33 -13.68 -16.18
CA THR A 34 0.64 -13.83 -17.28
C THR A 34 1.90 -12.97 -17.09
N ASN A 35 2.00 -12.17 -16.02
CA ASN A 35 3.21 -11.40 -15.70
C ASN A 35 4.26 -12.36 -15.10
N VAL A 36 5.11 -12.90 -15.96
CA VAL A 36 6.21 -13.76 -15.55
C VAL A 36 7.46 -12.90 -15.38
N TRP A 37 7.93 -12.79 -14.14
CA TRP A 37 9.17 -12.11 -13.84
C TRP A 37 10.35 -13.03 -14.16
N ASN A 38 11.20 -12.63 -15.10
CA ASN A 38 12.46 -13.30 -15.36
C ASN A 38 13.56 -12.64 -14.52
N ALA A 39 14.08 -13.37 -13.53
CA ALA A 39 15.11 -12.87 -12.61
C ALA A 39 16.48 -12.67 -13.28
N GLU A 40 16.77 -13.42 -14.34
CA GLU A 40 18.05 -13.38 -15.05
C GLU A 40 18.15 -12.12 -15.93
N THR A 41 17.09 -11.81 -16.68
CA THR A 41 17.01 -10.64 -17.57
C THR A 41 16.46 -9.39 -16.89
N ARG A 42 16.02 -9.50 -15.63
CA ARG A 42 15.35 -8.42 -14.87
C ARG A 42 14.19 -7.78 -15.63
N SER A 43 13.46 -8.59 -16.39
CA SER A 43 12.35 -8.15 -17.24
C SER A 43 11.09 -8.96 -16.96
N SER A 44 9.94 -8.29 -17.04
CA SER A 44 8.63 -8.93 -17.07
C SER A 44 8.30 -9.34 -18.49
N THR A 45 8.07 -10.63 -18.72
CA THR A 45 7.54 -11.14 -19.99
C THR A 45 6.03 -11.31 -19.85
N GLY A 46 5.27 -10.80 -20.82
CA GLY A 46 3.81 -10.86 -20.84
C GLY A 46 3.13 -9.53 -20.49
N CYS A 47 2.02 -9.59 -19.77
CA CYS A 47 1.24 -8.41 -19.40
C CYS A 47 1.88 -7.65 -18.23
N ASP A 48 2.29 -6.40 -18.46
CA ASP A 48 2.85 -5.50 -17.45
C ASP A 48 1.75 -4.79 -16.64
N TYR A 49 0.82 -5.55 -16.07
CA TYR A 49 -0.16 -5.01 -15.13
C TYR A 49 0.28 -5.33 -13.71
N VAL A 50 0.57 -4.28 -12.95
CA VAL A 50 0.94 -4.33 -11.54
C VAL A 50 0.20 -3.22 -10.79
N GLU A 51 -0.53 -3.61 -9.76
CA GLU A 51 -1.20 -2.70 -8.83
C GLU A 51 -0.66 -2.94 -7.42
N TRP A 52 -0.08 -1.90 -6.82
CA TRP A 52 0.40 -1.96 -5.45
C TRP A 52 -0.75 -1.77 -4.48
N GLN A 53 -0.89 -2.66 -3.50
CA GLN A 53 -1.85 -2.44 -2.43
C GLN A 53 -1.36 -1.27 -1.57
N LYS A 54 -2.12 -0.17 -1.57
CA LYS A 54 -1.82 1.01 -0.73
C LYS A 54 -2.07 0.68 0.74
N GLY A 55 -1.42 1.44 1.62
CA GLY A 55 -1.73 1.39 3.05
C GLY A 55 -3.18 1.80 3.30
N ALA A 56 -3.84 1.14 4.25
CA ALA A 56 -5.18 1.48 4.67
C ALA A 56 -5.12 2.62 5.70
N THR A 57 -6.09 3.52 5.66
CA THR A 57 -6.28 4.55 6.68
C THR A 57 -7.64 4.35 7.30
N GLU A 58 -7.68 4.07 8.60
CA GLU A 58 -8.90 3.89 9.38
C GLU A 58 -9.09 5.12 10.26
N GLN A 59 -10.28 5.73 10.26
CA GLN A 59 -10.57 6.86 11.14
C GLN A 59 -10.83 6.36 12.55
N THR A 60 -10.39 7.10 13.57
CA THR A 60 -10.69 6.82 14.97
C THR A 60 -11.48 7.96 15.58
N ASP A 61 -12.27 7.66 16.61
CA ASP A 61 -13.06 8.66 17.33
C ASP A 61 -12.23 9.50 18.32
N GLU A 62 -10.94 9.17 18.49
CA GLU A 62 -10.03 9.90 19.38
C GLU A 62 -9.62 11.26 18.79
N ASP A 63 -9.64 12.28 19.63
CA ASP A 63 -9.22 13.63 19.25
C ASP A 63 -7.71 13.82 19.48
N CYS A 64 -7.06 14.53 18.56
CA CYS A 64 -5.63 14.78 18.61
C CYS A 64 -5.31 15.74 19.77
N PRO A 65 -4.37 15.41 20.67
CA PRO A 65 -4.04 16.27 21.82
C PRO A 65 -3.38 17.61 21.42
N LYS A 66 -2.91 17.75 20.17
CA LYS A 66 -2.27 18.97 19.68
C LYS A 66 -3.22 19.95 18.98
N CYS A 67 -4.27 19.45 18.32
CA CYS A 67 -5.13 20.30 17.48
C CYS A 67 -6.64 20.00 17.60
N GLY A 68 -7.05 18.99 18.38
CA GLY A 68 -8.46 18.61 18.56
C GLY A 68 -9.11 17.92 17.36
N SER A 69 -8.38 17.70 16.25
CA SER A 69 -8.91 16.98 15.08
C SER A 69 -8.87 15.46 15.26
N LYS A 70 -9.72 14.71 14.55
CA LYS A 70 -9.75 13.24 14.65
C LYS A 70 -8.42 12.59 14.31
N LEU A 71 -8.07 11.54 15.04
CA LEU A 71 -6.91 10.70 14.76
C LEU A 71 -7.28 9.63 13.72
N VAL A 72 -6.28 9.19 12.98
CA VAL A 72 -6.41 8.11 12.00
C VAL A 72 -5.30 7.08 12.20
N ILE A 73 -5.64 5.80 12.10
CA ILE A 73 -4.68 4.71 12.10
C ILE A 73 -4.32 4.41 10.64
N TYR A 74 -3.09 4.70 10.28
CA TYR A 74 -2.51 4.33 9.01
C TYR A 74 -1.78 2.99 9.16
N THR A 75 -2.26 1.98 8.43
CA THR A 75 -1.59 0.69 8.29
C THR A 75 -0.84 0.69 6.96
N SER A 76 0.50 0.69 7.02
CA SER A 76 1.36 0.62 5.84
C SER A 76 1.21 -0.72 5.11
N ALA A 77 1.58 -0.77 3.82
CA ALA A 77 1.58 -1.99 3.01
C ALA A 77 2.47 -3.12 3.59
N SER A 78 3.43 -2.77 4.46
CA SER A 78 4.27 -3.72 5.21
C SER A 78 3.65 -4.20 6.53
N GLY A 79 2.42 -3.79 6.85
CA GLY A 79 1.71 -4.16 8.08
C GLY A 79 2.01 -3.29 9.30
N LYS A 80 2.96 -2.34 9.21
CA LYS A 80 3.25 -1.39 10.31
C LYS A 80 2.08 -0.44 10.50
N LYS A 81 1.60 -0.30 11.74
CA LYS A 81 0.52 0.61 12.12
C LYS A 81 1.11 1.88 12.75
N LEU A 82 0.57 3.02 12.39
CA LEU A 82 0.86 4.28 13.06
C LEU A 82 -0.43 5.08 13.17
N LYS A 83 -0.64 5.67 14.34
CA LYS A 83 -1.70 6.64 14.60
C LYS A 83 -1.16 8.02 14.28
N LYS A 84 -1.84 8.77 13.40
CA LYS A 84 -1.48 10.15 13.06
C LYS A 84 -2.70 11.04 13.08
N CYS A 85 -2.50 12.35 13.17
CA CYS A 85 -3.62 13.28 13.03
C CYS A 85 -4.21 13.25 11.61
N SER A 86 -5.54 13.37 11.49
CA SER A 86 -6.24 13.50 10.20
C SER A 86 -5.75 14.69 9.37
N THR A 87 -5.39 15.79 10.03
CA THR A 87 -4.83 16.98 9.38
C THR A 87 -3.33 16.86 9.08
N ASN A 88 -2.69 15.74 9.44
CA ASN A 88 -1.27 15.52 9.14
C ASN A 88 -1.11 15.14 7.67
N SER A 89 -0.78 16.13 6.84
CA SER A 89 -0.45 15.95 5.43
C SER A 89 1.07 15.93 5.26
N TRP A 90 1.60 14.84 4.70
CA TRP A 90 3.02 14.76 4.38
C TRP A 90 3.27 15.34 2.99
N ASN A 91 3.94 16.49 2.92
CA ASN A 91 4.34 17.08 1.65
C ASN A 91 5.66 16.46 1.19
N ARG A 92 5.63 15.71 0.07
CA ARG A 92 6.80 15.00 -0.47
C ARG A 92 7.87 15.93 -1.03
N GLU A 93 7.50 17.13 -1.46
CA GLU A 93 8.40 18.09 -2.10
C GLU A 93 9.24 18.81 -1.06
N THR A 94 8.58 19.31 0.00
CA THR A 94 9.24 20.01 1.11
C THR A 94 9.72 19.07 2.22
N LYS A 95 9.45 17.76 2.11
CA LYS A 95 9.74 16.72 3.11
C LYS A 95 9.31 17.12 4.53
N SER A 96 8.17 17.81 4.63
CA SER A 96 7.67 18.40 5.86
C SER A 96 6.21 18.01 6.07
N SER A 97 5.80 17.96 7.33
CA SER A 97 4.40 17.76 7.70
C SER A 97 3.67 19.10 7.66
N GLU A 98 2.69 19.23 6.78
CA GLU A 98 1.77 20.36 6.74
C GLU A 98 0.59 20.04 7.67
N GLY A 99 0.29 20.96 8.60
CA GLY A 99 -0.76 20.79 9.60
C GLY A 99 -0.24 20.27 10.93
N CYS A 100 -0.92 19.27 11.51
CA CYS A 100 -0.57 18.72 12.81
C CYS A 100 0.46 17.59 12.67
N ASP A 101 1.63 17.75 13.28
CA ASP A 101 2.75 16.81 13.22
C ASP A 101 2.59 15.59 14.16
N TYR A 102 1.44 15.45 14.82
CA TYR A 102 1.22 14.34 15.76
C TYR A 102 1.24 12.98 15.06
N VAL A 103 2.19 12.15 15.47
CA VAL A 103 2.38 10.76 15.02
C VAL A 103 2.77 9.91 16.22
N GLN A 104 2.12 8.76 16.36
CA GLN A 104 2.39 7.74 17.36
C GLN A 104 2.47 6.38 16.66
N TRP A 105 3.58 5.68 16.82
CA TRP A 105 3.72 4.30 16.32
C TRP A 105 3.01 3.33 17.26
N LEU A 106 2.34 2.31 16.69
CA LEU A 106 1.65 1.24 17.40
C LEU A 106 2.40 -0.09 17.23
#